data_AF-A0A970BI64-F1
#
_entry.id   AF-A0A970BI64-F1
#
_cell.length_a   1.000
_cell.length_b   1.000
_cell.length_c   1.000
_cell.angle_alpha   90.00
_cell.angle_beta   90.00
_cell.angle_gamma   90.00
#
_symmetry.space_group_name_H-M   'P 1'
#
loop_
_entity.id
_entity.type
_entity.pdbx_description
1 polymer ?
#
loop_
_entity_poly.entity_id
_entity_poly.type
_entity_poly.pdbx_seq_one_letter_code
_entity_poly.pdbx_strand_id
1 'polypeptide(L)' 'MGIVPSFQIGHVFPDGPGSCGLGYCTNSAALRFIPKDRLESEGYGEYMRLFEG' A
#
# COMPACT_ATOMS: atom_id res chain seq x y z
N MET A 1 27.02 -2.35 -11.90
CA MET A 1 25.72 -2.29 -12.59
C MET A 1 24.80 -3.30 -11.91
N GLY A 2 24.22 -2.93 -10.76
CA GLY A 2 23.33 -3.81 -10.01
C GLY A 2 21.94 -3.76 -10.63
N ILE A 3 21.41 -4.92 -11.02
CA ILE A 3 20.02 -5.04 -11.47
C ILE A 3 19.16 -4.71 -10.24
N VAL A 4 18.55 -3.53 -10.22
CA VAL A 4 17.42 -3.26 -9.31
C VAL A 4 16.26 -4.08 -9.87
N PRO A 5 15.79 -5.15 -9.20
CA PRO A 5 14.61 -5.84 -9.67
C PRO A 5 13.46 -4.84 -9.62
N SER A 6 12.93 -4.48 -10.79
CA SER A 6 11.72 -3.68 -10.92
C SER A 6 10.60 -4.46 -10.25
N PHE A 7 10.35 -4.18 -8.97
CA PHE A 7 9.34 -4.86 -8.18
C PHE A 7 7.98 -4.48 -8.79
N GLN A 8 7.39 -5.37 -9.58
CA GLN A 8 6.10 -5.12 -10.22
C GLN A 8 5.01 -5.16 -9.14
N ILE A 9 4.66 -3.98 -8.66
CA ILE A 9 3.64 -3.81 -7.63
C ILE A 9 2.25 -4.08 -8.22
N GLY A 10 2.03 -3.79 -9.51
CA GLY A 10 0.78 -4.11 -10.20
C GLY A 10 0.45 -3.13 -11.33
N HIS A 11 -0.84 -2.87 -11.60
CA HIS A 11 -1.34 -1.99 -12.66
C HIS A 11 -2.41 -1.03 -12.12
N VAL A 12 -2.45 0.20 -12.68
CA VAL A 12 -3.49 1.20 -12.37
C VAL A 12 -4.45 1.30 -13.54
N PHE A 13 -5.75 1.31 -13.25
CA PHE A 13 -6.81 1.42 -14.24
C PHE A 13 -7.64 2.68 -13.98
N PRO A 14 -8.05 3.43 -15.01
CA PRO A 14 -8.89 4.63 -14.88
C PRO A 14 -10.40 4.34 -14.74
N ASP A 15 -10.79 3.07 -14.57
CA ASP A 15 -12.19 2.62 -14.43
C ASP A 15 -12.48 2.08 -13.02
N GLY A 16 -11.94 2.73 -11.99
CA GLY A 16 -12.14 2.33 -10.59
C GLY A 16 -13.44 2.84 -9.97
N PRO A 17 -14.06 2.10 -9.04
CA PRO A 17 -15.21 2.59 -8.27
C PRO A 17 -14.78 3.68 -7.27
N GLY A 18 -15.48 4.81 -7.26
CA GLY A 18 -15.25 5.94 -6.36
C GLY A 18 -15.20 7.28 -7.10
N SER A 19 -15.27 8.39 -6.36
CA SER A 19 -15.24 9.75 -6.93
C SER A 19 -13.95 10.06 -7.70
N CYS A 20 -12.85 9.36 -7.41
CA CYS A 20 -11.57 9.53 -8.08
C CYS A 20 -11.40 8.66 -9.34
N GLY A 21 -12.25 7.64 -9.55
CA GLY A 21 -12.21 6.81 -10.77
C GLY A 21 -10.99 5.90 -10.94
N LEU A 22 -10.09 5.76 -9.96
CA LEU A 22 -8.87 4.95 -10.12
C LEU A 22 -8.98 3.59 -9.44
N GLY A 23 -8.69 2.52 -10.19
CA GLY A 23 -8.59 1.15 -9.71
C GLY A 23 -7.13 0.73 -9.58
N TYR A 24 -6.69 0.41 -8.37
CA TYR A 24 -5.34 -0.08 -8.12
C TYR A 24 -5.36 -1.61 -8.01
N CYS A 25 -4.80 -2.29 -9.00
CA CYS A 25 -4.60 -3.74 -8.95
C CYS A 25 -3.17 -3.99 -8.48
N THR A 26 -3.00 -4.50 -7.25
CA THR A 26 -1.70 -4.70 -6.62
C THR A 26 -1.46 -6.17 -6.28
N ASN A 27 -0.24 -6.65 -6.51
CA ASN A 27 0.17 -8.01 -6.18
C ASN A 27 0.39 -8.13 -4.66
N SER A 28 -0.27 -9.11 -4.01
CA SER A 28 -0.12 -9.35 -2.58
C SER A 28 1.29 -9.77 -2.18
N ALA A 29 2.04 -10.45 -3.05
CA ALA A 29 3.45 -10.80 -2.81
C ALA A 29 4.36 -9.56 -2.76
N ALA A 30 3.89 -8.42 -3.26
CA ALA A 30 4.60 -7.16 -3.21
C ALA A 30 4.24 -6.31 -1.96
N LEU A 31 3.34 -6.78 -1.10
CA LEU A 31 2.87 -6.05 0.07
C LEU A 31 3.13 -6.82 1.36
N ARG A 32 3.36 -6.08 2.45
CA ARG A 32 3.36 -6.60 3.81
C ARG A 32 2.24 -5.95 4.59
N PHE A 33 1.35 -6.76 5.14
CA PHE A 33 0.29 -6.27 6.01
C PHE A 33 0.84 -6.03 7.43
N ILE A 34 0.55 -4.85 7.99
CA ILE A 34 0.83 -4.51 9.39
C ILE A 34 -0.52 -4.13 10.03
N PRO A 35 -0.99 -4.87 11.04
CA PRO A 35 -2.22 -4.53 11.74
C PRO A 35 -2.05 -3.24 12.55
N LYS A 36 -3.14 -2.48 12.76
CA LYS A 36 -3.15 -1.19 13.49
C LYS A 36 -2.39 -1.27 14.81
N ASP A 37 -2.69 -2.28 15.63
CA ASP A 37 -2.07 -2.47 16.95
C ASP A 37 -0.56 -2.69 16.91
N ARG A 38 0.02 -3.08 15.76
CA ARG A 38 1.46 -3.25 15.58
C ARG A 38 2.15 -2.07 14.90
N LEU A 39 1.42 -1.04 14.45
CA LEU A 39 2.03 0.11 13.77
C LEU A 39 3.08 0.79 14.65
N GLU A 40 2.80 1.01 15.93
CA GLU A 40 3.76 1.65 16.85
C GLU A 40 5.01 0.79 17.06
N SER A 41 4.82 -0.51 17.35
CA SER A 41 5.93 -1.45 17.58
C SER A 41 6.80 -1.67 16.34
N GLU A 42 6.25 -1.54 15.14
CA GLU A 42 6.97 -1.71 13.87
C GLU A 42 7.61 -0.40 13.37
N GLY A 43 7.50 0.70 14.15
CA GLY A 43 8.09 2.00 13.82
C GLY A 43 7.23 2.86 12.89
N TYR A 44 5.98 2.49 12.67
CA TYR A 44 4.99 3.20 11.84
C TYR A 44 3.95 3.97 12.69
N GLY A 45 4.29 4.32 13.94
CA GLY A 45 3.38 5.02 14.86
C GLY A 45 2.82 6.34 14.32
N GLU A 46 3.56 7.05 13.47
CA GLU A 46 3.12 8.30 12.81
C GLU A 46 1.82 8.13 11.99
N TYR A 47 1.58 6.92 11.46
CA TYR A 47 0.40 6.62 10.65
C TYR A 47 -0.85 6.30 11.50
N MET A 48 -0.72 6.13 12.82
CA MET A 48 -1.86 5.87 13.70
C MET A 48 -2.95 6.95 13.56
N ARG A 49 -2.55 8.20 13.34
CA ARG A 49 -3.45 9.35 13.14
C ARG A 49 -4.40 9.19 11.96
N LEU A 50 -4.04 8.41 10.94
CA LEU A 50 -4.91 8.15 9.79
C LEU A 50 -6.06 7.18 10.11
N PHE A 51 -5.98 6.47 11.24
CA PHE A 51 -6.99 5.53 11.72
C PHE A 51 -7.79 6.09 12.90
N GLU A 52 -7.63 7.36 13.23
CA GLU A 52 -8.43 8.11 14.20
C GLU A 52 -9.48 8.91 13.42
N GLY A 53 -10.62 8.27 13.15
CA GLY A 53 -11.76 8.84 12.41
C GLY A 53 -13.08 8.31 12.93
#